data_AF-A0A4Q7F1J0-F1
#
_entry.id   AF-A0A4Q7F1J0-F1
#
_cell.length_a   1.000
_cell.length_b   1.000
_cell.length_c   1.000
_cell.angle_alpha   90.00
_cell.angle_beta   90.00
_cell.angle_gamma   90.00
#
_symmetry.space_group_name_H-M   'P 1'
#
loop_
_entity.id
_entity.type
_entity.pdbx_description
1 polymer ?
#
loop_
_entity_poly.entity_id
_entity_poly.type
_entity_poly.pdbx_seq_one_letter_code
_entity_poly.pdbx_strand_id
1 'polypeptide(L)' 'MDNREPAFPELPGWRFTLTETSFGVYRAEGFHDDGRSVSRMGHDLPLLITETAEDARNLPKRRGSLSHTEI' A
#
# COMPACT_ATOMS: atom_id res chain seq x y z
N MET A 1 23.88 11.14 10.68
CA MET A 1 23.25 10.26 9.68
C MET A 1 21.77 10.37 9.92
N ASP A 2 21.05 11.09 9.06
CA ASP A 2 19.58 11.19 9.12
C ASP A 2 19.01 9.78 8.90
N ASN A 3 18.77 9.05 9.99
CA ASN A 3 18.04 7.78 10.00
C ASN A 3 16.55 8.07 9.79
N ARG A 4 16.20 8.72 8.67
CA ARG A 4 14.81 8.91 8.26
C ARG A 4 14.36 7.57 7.73
N GLU A 5 13.89 6.74 8.66
CA GLU A 5 13.06 5.58 8.31
C GLU A 5 12.07 6.05 7.25
N PRO A 6 12.00 5.36 6.11
CA PRO A 6 11.26 5.86 4.99
C PRO A 6 9.77 5.80 5.38
N ALA A 7 9.21 6.97 5.64
CA ALA A 7 7.86 7.13 6.16
C ALA A 7 6.88 7.20 5.00
N PHE A 8 5.77 6.48 5.11
CA PHE A 8 4.67 6.62 4.17
C PHE A 8 4.06 8.03 4.28
N PRO A 9 3.57 8.60 3.16
CA PRO A 9 2.82 9.83 3.21
C PRO A 9 1.55 9.65 4.04
N GLU A 10 1.21 10.66 4.83
CA GLU A 10 -0.03 10.68 5.60
C GLU A 10 -1.22 10.77 4.64
N LEU A 11 -1.98 9.68 4.54
CA LEU A 11 -3.21 9.62 3.75
C LEU A 11 -4.41 9.44 4.70
N PRO A 12 -5.43 10.32 4.66
CA PRO A 12 -6.57 10.25 5.57
C PRO A 12 -7.29 8.90 5.46
N GLY A 13 -7.51 8.25 6.59
CA GLY A 13 -8.17 6.94 6.65
C GLY A 13 -7.28 5.76 6.24
N TRP A 14 -6.05 5.99 5.77
CA TRP A 14 -5.08 4.96 5.44
C TRP A 14 -4.04 4.80 6.54
N ARG A 15 -3.70 3.55 6.85
CA ARG A 15 -2.60 3.17 7.74
C ARG A 15 -1.65 2.29 6.96
N PHE A 16 -0.38 2.69 6.90
CA PHE A 16 0.64 1.93 6.21
C PHE A 16 1.59 1.26 7.19
N THR A 17 2.03 0.07 6.82
CA THR A 17 3.00 -0.74 7.53
C THR A 17 4.05 -1.20 6.53
N LEU A 18 5.32 -1.15 6.93
CA LEU A 18 6.43 -1.70 6.17
C LEU A 18 7.05 -2.83 7.00
N THR A 19 7.12 -4.02 6.42
CA THR A 19 7.70 -5.19 7.05
C THR A 19 8.83 -5.73 6.19
N GLU A 20 10.03 -5.90 6.74
CA GLU A 20 11.09 -6.64 6.04
C GLU A 20 10.74 -8.14 6.04
N THR A 21 10.58 -8.72 4.86
CA THR A 21 10.23 -10.14 4.68
C THR A 21 11.45 -11.03 4.50
N SER A 22 12.49 -10.50 3.85
CA SER A 22 13.78 -11.15 3.61
C SER A 22 14.87 -10.08 3.51
N PHE A 23 16.14 -10.49 3.50
CA PHE A 23 17.28 -9.58 3.35
C PHE A 23 17.12 -8.66 2.13
N GLY A 24 16.85 -7.37 2.38
CA GLY A 24 16.65 -6.38 1.33
C GLY A 24 15.33 -6.52 0.56
N VAL A 25 14.36 -7.29 1.06
CA VAL A 25 13.01 -7.39 0.49
C VAL A 25 11.98 -6.97 1.53
N TYR A 26 11.29 -5.90 1.21
CA TYR A 26 10.29 -5.28 2.05
C TYR A 26 8.89 -5.48 1.48
N ARG A 27 7.93 -5.58 2.38
CA ARG A 27 6.51 -5.62 2.09
C ARG A 27 5.87 -4.37 2.67
N ALA A 28 5.32 -3.53 1.80
CA ALA A 28 4.52 -2.39 2.16
C ALA A 28 3.04 -2.76 2.09
N GLU A 29 2.30 -2.50 3.16
CA GLU A 29 0.88 -2.79 3.27
C GLU A 29 0.14 -1.52 3.69
N GLY A 30 -0.94 -1.19 3.00
CA GLY A 30 -1.81 -0.06 3.33
C GLY A 30 -3.21 -0.56 3.63
N PHE A 31 -3.77 -0.15 4.76
CA PHE A 31 -5.11 -0.51 5.21
C PHE A 31 -5.95 0.75 5.34
N HIS A 32 -7.10 0.79 4.66
CA HIS A 32 -8.08 1.85 4.81
C HIS A 32 -9.15 1.47 5.85
N ASP A 33 -9.66 2.46 6.56
CA ASP A 33 -10.74 2.29 7.54
C ASP A 33 -12.02 1.67 6.91
N ASP A 34 -12.37 2.06 5.67
CA ASP A 34 -13.44 1.44 4.87
C ASP A 34 -13.20 -0.03 4.43
N GLY A 35 -12.17 -0.70 4.95
CA GLY A 35 -11.85 -2.10 4.64
C GLY A 35 -11.20 -2.32 3.28
N ARG A 36 -10.61 -1.27 2.68
CA ARG A 36 -9.74 -1.40 1.50
C ARG A 36 -8.33 -1.74 1.95
N SER A 37 -7.60 -2.52 1.15
CA SER A 37 -6.19 -2.77 1.41
C SER A 37 -5.39 -2.80 0.13
N VAL A 38 -4.12 -2.41 0.25
CA VAL A 38 -3.10 -2.49 -0.80
C VAL A 38 -1.89 -3.19 -0.21
N SER A 39 -1.20 -4.00 -0.99
CA SER A 39 0.02 -4.68 -0.53
C SER A 39 0.99 -4.81 -1.69
N ARG A 40 2.25 -4.47 -1.46
CA ARG A 40 3.30 -4.57 -2.46
C ARG A 40 4.58 -5.08 -1.83
N MET A 41 5.38 -5.82 -2.60
CA MET A 41 6.68 -6.30 -2.19
C MET A 41 7.75 -5.75 -3.14
N GLY A 42 8.90 -5.36 -2.60
CA GLY A 42 9.99 -4.80 -3.37
C GLY A 42 11.26 -4.66 -2.57
N HIS A 43 12.37 -4.39 -3.25
CA HIS A 43 13.67 -4.16 -2.63
C HIS A 43 13.98 -2.67 -2.48
N ASP A 44 13.44 -1.84 -3.36
CA ASP A 44 13.53 -0.38 -3.28
C ASP A 44 12.48 0.20 -2.34
N LEU A 45 12.88 0.47 -1.10
CA LEU A 45 12.08 1.15 -0.09
C LEU A 45 11.37 2.44 -0.58
N PRO A 46 12.07 3.44 -1.14
CA PRO A 46 11.43 4.69 -1.54
C PRO A 46 10.43 4.51 -2.68
N LEU A 47 10.74 3.63 -3.64
CA LEU A 47 9.84 3.28 -4.73
C LEU A 47 8.61 2.55 -4.18
N LEU A 48 8.82 1.55 -3.34
CA LEU A 48 7.76 0.74 -2.74
C LEU A 48 6.77 1.58 -1.96
N ILE A 49 7.25 2.55 -1.18
CA ILE A 49 6.40 3.48 -0.41
C ILE A 49 5.60 4.39 -1.35
N THR A 50 6.28 4.98 -2.35
CA THR A 50 5.65 5.88 -3.31
C THR A 50 4.53 5.15 -4.06
N GLU A 51 4.84 3.98 -4.62
CA GLU A 51 3.88 3.20 -5.39
C GLU A 51 2.74 2.66 -4.53
N THR A 52 3.00 2.24 -3.29
CA THR A 52 1.95 1.75 -2.39
C THR A 52 0.99 2.88 -1.99
N ALA A 53 1.52 4.08 -1.75
CA ALA A 53 0.71 5.26 -1.47
C ALA A 53 -0.08 5.72 -2.70
N GLU A 54 0.53 5.66 -3.90
CA GLU A 54 -0.16 5.93 -5.15
C GLU A 54 -1.27 4.93 -5.42
N ASP A 55 -1.04 3.63 -5.17
CA ASP A 55 -2.06 2.58 -5.29
C ASP A 55 -3.22 2.88 -4.34
N ALA A 56 -2.95 3.15 -3.06
CA ALA A 56 -3.95 3.54 -2.07
C ALA A 56 -4.75 4.79 -2.47
N ARG A 57 -4.08 5.80 -3.05
CA ARG A 57 -4.70 7.03 -3.52
C ARG A 57 -5.60 6.79 -4.73
N ASN A 58 -5.17 5.92 -5.65
CA ASN A 58 -5.89 5.59 -6.87
C ASN A 58 -6.92 4.46 -6.67
N LEU A 59 -6.88 3.74 -5.56
CA LEU A 59 -7.78 2.63 -5.29
C LEU A 59 -9.21 3.16 -5.22
N PRO A 60 -10.07 2.86 -6.20
CA PRO A 60 -11.44 3.36 -6.20
C PRO A 60 -12.14 2.90 -4.92
N LYS A 61 -12.99 3.76 -4.34
CA LYS A 61 -13.90 3.32 -3.27
C LYS A 61 -14.64 2.10 -3.82
N ARG A 62 -14.76 1.02 -3.03
CA ARG A 62 -15.54 -0.17 -3.43
C ARG A 62 -16.96 0.29 -3.76
N ARG A 63 -17.23 0.64 -5.01
CA ARG A 63 -18.56 0.55 -5.61
C ARG A 63 -18.73 -0.94 -5.78
N GLY A 64 -19.49 -1.56 -4.88
CA GLY A 64 -19.82 -2.97 -5.03
C GLY A 64 -20.58 -3.17 -6.34
N SER A 65 -19.89 -3.56 -7.41
CA SER A 65 -20.41 -4.04 -8.71
C SER A 65 -19.16 -4.46 -9.54
N LEU A 66 -19.06 -5.60 -10.22
CA LEU A 66 -20.07 -6.37 -10.93
C LEU A 66 -19.78 -7.88 -10.91
N SER A 67 -20.90 -8.59 -10.88
CA SER A 67 -21.09 -10.00 -11.20
C SER A 67 -20.27 -10.45 -12.41
N HIS A 68 -19.47 -11.49 -12.21
CA HIS A 68 -18.92 -12.32 -13.29
C HIS A 68 -20.06 -13.24 -13.77
N THR A 69 -20.91 -12.74 -14.68
CA THR A 69 -21.81 -13.60 -15.46
C THR A 69 -21.13 -13.81 -16.80
N GLU A 70 -20.40 -14.93 -16.91
CA GLU A 70 -20.01 -15.49 -18.20
C GLU A 70 -21.27 -16.00 -18.91
N ILE A 71 -21.36 -15.70 -20.21
CA ILE A 71 -22.41 -16.11 -21.15
C ILE A 71 -22.12 -17.52 -21.64
#